data_AF-K1DVL5-F1
#
_entry.id   AF-K1DVL5-F1
#
_cell.length_a   1.000
_cell.length_b   1.000
_cell.length_c   1.000
_cell.angle_alpha   90.00
_cell.angle_beta   90.00
_cell.angle_gamma   90.00
#
_symmetry.space_group_name_H-M   'P 1'
#
loop_
_entity.id
_entity.type
_entity.pdbx_description
1 polymer ?
#
loop_
_entity_poly.entity_id
_entity_poly.type
_entity_poly.pdbx_seq_one_letter_code
_entity_poly.pdbx_strand_id
1 'polypeptide(L)'
;MQREPRTDLGAGLVSSPGGTMAGMDVVVGEDGLARPAWADGHGAHGELLRHYYDTEWGMPVRDERGLFERLSLEAFQSGLSWATILAKREAFRAAFAGFDPDVVAEYRDADVERLMADAGIVRNRAKIVATIRNAGGDPLPS
;
A
#
# COMPACT_ATOMS: atom_id res chain seq x y z
N MET A 1 -38.80 23.66 54.01
CA MET A 1 -37.60 23.79 54.86
C MET A 1 -36.92 22.42 54.81
N GLN A 2 -35.76 22.19 54.20
CA GLN A 2 -34.79 22.99 53.46
C GLN A 2 -34.24 22.07 52.36
N ARG A 3 -33.99 22.60 51.17
CA ARG A 3 -33.09 21.97 50.20
C ARG A 3 -31.67 22.28 50.67
N GLU A 4 -30.85 21.25 50.85
CA GLU A 4 -29.42 21.40 51.15
C GLU A 4 -28.69 22.01 49.93
N PRO A 5 -27.74 22.95 50.13
CA PRO A 5 -26.98 23.55 49.05
C PRO A 5 -25.80 22.66 48.68
N ARG A 6 -25.66 22.30 47.39
CA ARG A 6 -24.39 21.77 46.87
C ARG A 6 -23.60 22.94 46.30
N THR A 7 -22.61 23.35 47.07
CA THR A 7 -21.57 24.32 46.70
C THR A 7 -20.74 23.77 45.55
N ASP A 8 -20.64 24.57 44.50
CA ASP A 8 -19.67 24.42 43.42
C ASP A 8 -18.25 24.66 43.94
N LEU A 9 -17.35 23.71 43.74
CA LEU A 9 -15.91 23.96 43.70
C LEU A 9 -15.31 23.09 42.60
N GLY A 10 -15.06 23.72 41.46
CA GLY A 10 -14.15 23.20 40.45
C GLY A 10 -12.72 23.19 40.97
N ALA A 11 -12.02 22.09 40.75
CA ALA A 11 -10.57 22.03 40.63
C ALA A 11 -10.26 20.84 39.72
N GLY A 12 -9.53 21.11 38.65
CA GLY A 12 -9.41 20.24 37.49
C GLY A 12 -8.68 18.93 37.77
N LEU A 13 -9.21 17.85 37.20
CA LEU A 13 -8.39 16.74 36.74
C LEU A 13 -8.19 16.90 35.24
N VAL A 14 -7.02 17.41 34.86
CA VAL A 14 -6.46 17.21 33.53
C VAL A 14 -6.29 15.71 33.33
N SER A 15 -7.17 15.11 32.53
CA SER A 15 -6.95 13.76 32.02
C SER A 15 -5.98 13.88 30.85
N SER A 16 -4.75 13.45 31.05
CA SER A 16 -3.82 13.16 29.94
C SER A 16 -4.33 11.93 29.19
N PRO A 17 -4.61 12.00 27.87
CA PRO A 17 -4.78 10.78 27.08
C PRO A 17 -3.42 10.39 26.52
N GLY A 18 -2.67 9.62 27.30
CA GLY A 18 -1.49 8.88 26.83
C GLY A 18 -1.88 7.44 26.54
N GLY A 19 -2.28 7.16 25.31
CA GLY A 19 -2.66 5.82 24.86
C GLY A 19 -3.15 5.81 23.42
N THR A 20 -2.25 5.99 22.46
CA THR A 20 -2.57 5.93 21.02
C THR A 20 -2.85 4.48 20.61
N MET A 21 -4.12 4.15 20.38
CA MET A 21 -4.44 3.12 19.39
C MET A 21 -4.19 3.74 18.01
N ALA A 22 -3.16 3.27 17.32
CA ALA A 22 -2.90 3.70 15.95
C ALA A 22 -4.02 3.19 15.03
N GLY A 23 -4.79 4.11 14.46
CA GLY A 23 -5.62 3.85 13.28
C GLY A 23 -7.12 4.05 13.48
N MET A 24 -7.61 5.26 13.17
CA MET A 24 -8.87 5.54 12.44
C MET A 24 -9.22 7.04 12.42
N ASP A 25 -8.23 7.94 12.39
CA ASP A 25 -8.54 9.36 12.21
C ASP A 25 -8.86 9.61 10.72
N VAL A 26 -10.12 9.91 10.47
CA VAL A 26 -10.62 10.39 9.19
C VAL A 26 -10.30 11.88 9.10
N VAL A 27 -9.64 12.29 8.02
CA VAL A 27 -9.29 13.66 7.70
C VAL A 27 -10.22 14.15 6.60
N VAL A 28 -10.83 15.32 6.79
CA VAL A 28 -11.64 15.97 5.76
C VAL A 28 -10.76 16.95 4.99
N GLY A 29 -10.59 16.72 3.69
CA GLY A 29 -9.79 17.57 2.81
C GLY A 29 -10.48 18.89 2.47
N GLU A 30 -9.73 19.82 1.87
CA GLU A 30 -10.26 21.09 1.35
C GLU A 30 -11.31 20.89 0.24
N ASP A 31 -11.26 19.74 -0.43
CA ASP A 31 -12.25 19.28 -1.41
C ASP A 31 -13.55 18.75 -0.78
N GLY A 32 -13.64 18.74 0.55
CA GLY A 32 -14.80 18.25 1.30
C GLY A 32 -14.91 16.73 1.40
N LEU A 33 -13.94 15.98 0.86
CA LEU A 33 -13.94 14.53 0.90
C LEU A 33 -13.23 14.02 2.16
N ALA A 34 -13.84 13.03 2.80
CA ALA A 34 -13.33 12.36 3.98
C ALA A 34 -12.43 11.19 3.58
N ARG A 35 -11.19 11.18 4.05
CA ARG A 35 -10.19 10.15 3.75
C ARG A 35 -9.51 9.66 5.03
N PRO A 36 -8.99 8.43 5.07
CA PRO A 36 -8.12 8.03 6.16
C PRO A 36 -6.82 8.87 6.14
N ALA A 37 -6.21 9.11 7.30
CA ALA A 37 -4.98 9.90 7.41
C ALA A 37 -3.84 9.45 6.47
N TRP A 38 -3.76 8.16 6.11
CA TRP A 38 -2.73 7.69 5.17
C TRP A 38 -2.95 8.16 3.72
N ALA A 39 -4.14 8.65 3.37
CA ALA A 39 -4.53 9.09 2.03
C ALA A 39 -4.90 10.58 1.98
N ASP A 40 -4.58 11.35 3.02
CA ASP A 40 -5.00 12.76 3.17
C ASP A 40 -4.31 13.72 2.16
N GLY A 41 -3.25 13.27 1.49
CA GLY A 41 -2.52 14.08 0.51
C GLY A 41 -1.23 14.72 1.04
N HIS A 42 -0.84 14.48 2.30
CA HIS A 42 0.35 15.08 2.89
C HIS A 42 1.61 14.22 2.77
N GLY A 43 2.78 14.87 2.84
CA GLY A 43 4.09 14.23 2.74
C GLY A 43 4.58 13.99 1.29
N ALA A 44 5.77 13.40 1.15
CA ALA A 44 6.46 13.28 -0.13
C ALA A 44 5.70 12.47 -1.21
N HIS A 45 4.79 11.58 -0.80
CA HIS A 45 3.96 10.76 -1.68
C HIS A 45 2.45 10.99 -1.45
N GLY A 46 2.08 12.08 -0.78
CA GLY A 46 0.70 12.32 -0.35
C GLY A 46 -0.29 12.35 -1.52
N GLU A 47 0.01 13.15 -2.55
CA GLU A 47 -0.82 13.24 -3.77
C GLU A 47 -1.01 11.90 -4.47
N LEU A 48 0.05 11.09 -4.54
CA LEU A 48 0.02 9.74 -5.13
C LEU A 48 -0.93 8.83 -4.34
N LEU A 49 -0.83 8.85 -3.00
CA LEU A 49 -1.68 8.04 -2.13
C LEU A 49 -3.14 8.49 -2.16
N ARG A 50 -3.39 9.82 -2.19
CA ARG A 50 -4.73 10.38 -2.30
C ARG A 50 -5.40 9.96 -3.61
N HIS A 51 -4.70 10.14 -4.73
CA HIS A 51 -5.22 9.74 -6.04
C HIS A 51 -5.53 8.23 -6.09
N TYR A 52 -4.61 7.41 -5.61
CA TYR A 52 -4.81 5.96 -5.52
C TYR A 52 -6.01 5.58 -4.64
N TYR A 53 -6.19 6.24 -3.50
CA TYR A 53 -7.35 6.01 -2.63
C TYR A 53 -8.67 6.33 -3.33
N ASP A 54 -8.74 7.49 -3.97
CA ASP A 54 -9.97 8.00 -4.58
C ASP A 54 -10.41 7.19 -5.81
N THR A 55 -9.45 6.61 -6.54
CA THR A 55 -9.72 6.05 -7.87
C THR A 55 -9.56 4.54 -7.94
N GLU A 56 -8.79 3.93 -7.03
CA GLU A 56 -8.45 2.51 -7.12
C GLU A 56 -8.71 1.72 -5.84
N TRP A 57 -8.48 2.31 -4.65
CA TRP A 57 -8.59 1.58 -3.40
C TRP A 57 -10.04 1.16 -3.12
N GLY A 58 -10.23 -0.14 -2.86
CA GLY A 58 -11.57 -0.71 -2.64
C GLY A 58 -12.42 -0.88 -3.89
N MET A 59 -11.96 -0.43 -5.06
CA MET A 59 -12.66 -0.63 -6.33
C MET A 59 -12.44 -2.07 -6.84
N PRO A 60 -13.45 -2.68 -7.49
CA PRO A 60 -13.34 -4.04 -7.98
C PRO A 60 -12.35 -4.13 -9.16
N VAL A 61 -11.38 -5.03 -9.04
CA VAL A 61 -10.51 -5.46 -10.15
C VAL A 61 -11.17 -6.63 -10.85
N ARG A 62 -11.36 -6.54 -12.18
CA ARG A 62 -12.23 -7.47 -12.92
C ARG A 62 -11.50 -8.37 -13.91
N ASP A 63 -10.27 -8.02 -14.27
CA ASP A 63 -9.44 -8.80 -15.17
C ASP A 63 -8.30 -9.49 -14.43
N GLU A 64 -7.83 -10.59 -15.00
CA GLU A 64 -6.77 -11.43 -14.44
C GLU A 64 -5.45 -10.69 -14.28
N ARG A 65 -5.07 -9.87 -15.28
CA ARG A 65 -3.82 -9.08 -15.24
C ARG A 65 -3.83 -8.10 -14.08
N GLY A 66 -4.93 -7.38 -13.89
CA GLY A 66 -5.10 -6.46 -12.77
C GLY A 66 -5.04 -7.17 -11.42
N LEU A 67 -5.63 -8.37 -11.30
CA LEU A 67 -5.56 -9.16 -10.07
C LEU A 67 -4.13 -9.65 -9.81
N PHE A 68 -3.45 -10.15 -10.84
CA PHE A 68 -2.07 -10.60 -10.76
C PHE A 68 -1.14 -9.45 -10.37
N GLU A 69 -1.24 -8.29 -11.05
CA GLU A 69 -0.52 -7.07 -10.69
C GLU A 69 -0.70 -6.72 -9.22
N ARG A 70 -1.96 -6.64 -8.76
CA ARG A 70 -2.28 -6.27 -7.38
C ARG A 70 -1.61 -7.22 -6.39
N LEU A 71 -1.80 -8.53 -6.56
CA LEU A 71 -1.25 -9.55 -5.66
C LEU A 71 0.28 -9.53 -5.65
N SER A 72 0.92 -9.36 -6.81
CA SER A 72 2.37 -9.26 -6.91
C SER A 72 2.90 -8.02 -6.19
N LEU A 73 2.29 -6.85 -6.38
CA LEU A 73 2.71 -5.61 -5.72
C LEU A 73 2.58 -5.70 -4.19
N GLU A 74 1.52 -6.32 -3.67
CA GLU A 74 1.38 -6.60 -2.22
C GLU A 74 2.50 -7.51 -1.72
N ALA A 75 2.88 -8.55 -2.47
CA ALA A 75 4.03 -9.39 -2.10
C ALA A 75 5.35 -8.60 -2.05
N PHE A 76 5.52 -7.61 -2.95
CA PHE A 76 6.70 -6.75 -2.93
C PHE A 76 6.73 -5.77 -1.75
N GLN A 77 5.58 -5.43 -1.17
CA GLN A 77 5.46 -4.47 -0.07
C GLN A 77 6.17 -4.89 1.22
N SER A 78 6.42 -6.18 1.47
CA SER A 78 6.99 -6.61 2.76
C SER A 78 8.30 -5.90 3.12
N GLY A 79 8.28 -5.14 4.22
CA GLY A 79 9.39 -4.31 4.71
C GLY A 79 9.50 -2.91 4.10
N LEU A 80 8.53 -2.46 3.29
CA LEU A 80 8.49 -1.16 2.63
C LEU A 80 7.15 -0.46 2.87
N SER A 81 7.04 0.83 2.56
CA SER A 81 5.74 1.50 2.56
C SER A 81 4.96 1.19 1.28
N TRP A 82 3.62 1.21 1.32
CA TRP A 82 2.80 1.08 0.11
C TRP A 82 3.08 2.22 -0.89
N ALA A 83 3.34 3.43 -0.39
CA ALA A 83 3.76 4.56 -1.22
C ALA A 83 5.03 4.26 -2.04
N THR A 84 6.01 3.56 -1.44
CA THR A 84 7.22 3.12 -2.14
C THR A 84 6.92 2.15 -3.27
N ILE A 85 5.95 1.25 -3.09
CA ILE A 85 5.53 0.31 -4.13
C ILE A 85 4.77 1.03 -5.23
N LEU A 86 3.78 1.86 -4.87
CA LEU A 86 3.01 2.65 -5.84
C LEU A 86 3.91 3.57 -6.68
N ALA A 87 4.89 4.24 -6.06
CA ALA A 87 5.83 5.10 -6.77
C ALA A 87 6.67 4.34 -7.80
N LYS A 88 6.81 3.02 -7.64
CA LYS A 88 7.55 2.13 -8.55
C LYS A 88 6.66 1.34 -9.49
N ARG A 89 5.33 1.54 -9.44
CA ARG A 89 4.35 0.69 -10.13
C ARG A 89 4.56 0.62 -11.64
N GLU A 90 4.84 1.74 -12.29
CA GLU A 90 5.14 1.75 -13.74
C GLU A 90 6.42 1.00 -14.08
N ALA A 91 7.44 1.09 -13.23
CA ALA A 91 8.66 0.30 -13.42
C ALA A 91 8.39 -1.19 -13.25
N PHE A 92 7.57 -1.58 -12.27
CA PHE A 92 7.11 -2.96 -12.11
C PHE A 92 6.31 -3.45 -13.34
N ARG A 93 5.39 -2.64 -13.86
CA ARG A 93 4.65 -2.95 -15.09
C ARG A 93 5.61 -3.18 -16.25
N ALA A 94 6.58 -2.30 -16.47
CA ALA A 94 7.58 -2.50 -17.53
C ALA A 94 8.41 -3.79 -17.32
N ALA A 95 8.87 -4.02 -16.08
CA ALA A 95 9.71 -5.15 -15.72
C ALA A 95 8.99 -6.51 -15.91
N PHE A 96 7.70 -6.58 -15.59
CA PHE A 96 6.86 -7.78 -15.64
C PHE A 96 5.86 -7.76 -16.80
N ALA A 97 6.19 -7.11 -17.92
CA ALA A 97 5.40 -7.14 -19.16
C ALA A 97 3.91 -6.77 -18.97
N GLY A 98 3.64 -5.75 -18.16
CA GLY A 98 2.29 -5.30 -17.80
C GLY A 98 1.53 -6.29 -16.92
N PHE A 99 2.24 -7.17 -16.22
CA PHE A 99 1.68 -8.28 -15.45
C PHE A 99 0.77 -9.18 -16.29
N ASP A 100 1.21 -9.46 -17.52
CA ASP A 100 0.64 -10.53 -18.33
C ASP A 100 1.12 -11.89 -17.79
N PRO A 101 0.27 -12.71 -17.16
CA PRO A 101 0.70 -13.95 -16.50
C PRO A 101 1.33 -14.92 -17.50
N ASP A 102 0.81 -15.03 -18.72
CA ASP A 102 1.35 -15.94 -19.73
C ASP A 102 2.80 -15.56 -20.08
N VAL A 103 3.07 -14.26 -20.27
CA VAL A 103 4.42 -13.76 -20.58
C VAL A 103 5.35 -13.91 -19.39
N VAL A 104 4.86 -13.60 -18.18
CA VAL A 104 5.68 -13.69 -16.96
C VAL A 104 6.01 -15.15 -16.63
N ALA A 105 5.13 -16.11 -16.94
CA ALA A 105 5.38 -17.54 -16.75
C ALA A 105 6.53 -18.07 -17.63
N GLU A 106 6.81 -17.40 -18.75
CA GLU A 106 7.93 -17.74 -19.64
C GLU A 106 9.28 -17.25 -19.13
N TYR A 107 9.32 -16.36 -18.11
CA TYR A 107 10.58 -15.83 -17.58
C TYR A 107 11.47 -16.95 -17.01
N ARG A 108 12.77 -16.86 -17.29
CA ARG A 108 13.79 -17.83 -16.85
C ARG A 108 14.91 -17.13 -16.07
N ASP A 109 15.97 -17.86 -15.74
CA ASP A 109 17.13 -17.34 -14.99
C ASP A 109 17.67 -16.03 -15.56
N ALA A 110 17.77 -15.89 -16.88
CA ALA A 110 18.23 -14.66 -17.53
C ALA A 110 17.32 -13.45 -17.22
N ASP A 111 16.01 -13.66 -17.11
CA ASP A 111 15.06 -12.62 -16.70
C ASP A 111 15.20 -12.29 -15.22
N VAL A 112 15.43 -13.29 -14.37
CA VAL A 112 15.69 -13.05 -12.95
C VAL A 112 16.94 -12.17 -12.78
N GLU A 113 18.03 -12.45 -13.50
CA GLU A 113 19.23 -11.60 -13.47
C GLU A 113 18.97 -10.19 -14.02
N ARG A 114 18.26 -10.08 -15.15
CA ARG A 114 17.84 -8.79 -15.72
C ARG A 114 17.05 -7.96 -14.71
N LEU A 115 16.08 -8.58 -14.04
CA LEU A 115 15.24 -7.93 -13.02
C LEU A 115 16.04 -7.57 -11.76
N MET A 116 17.01 -8.39 -11.36
CA MET A 116 17.93 -8.09 -10.26
C MET A 116 18.86 -6.91 -10.57
N ALA A 117 19.10 -6.60 -11.85
CA ALA A 117 19.87 -5.43 -12.26
C ALA A 117 19.02 -4.14 -12.35
N ASP A 118 17.69 -4.25 -12.37
CA ASP A 118 16.78 -3.11 -12.55
C ASP A 118 16.58 -2.32 -11.25
N ALA A 119 17.15 -1.10 -11.18
CA ALA A 119 17.01 -0.20 -10.04
C ALA A 119 15.62 0.49 -9.94
N GLY A 120 14.80 0.39 -11.00
CA GLY A 120 13.43 0.87 -11.03
C GLY A 120 12.53 0.11 -10.07
N ILE A 121 12.79 -1.18 -9.86
CA ILE A 121 11.99 -2.05 -8.99
C ILE A 121 12.66 -2.36 -7.65
N VAL A 122 11.99 -3.16 -6.82
CA VAL A 122 12.57 -3.71 -5.58
C VAL A 122 13.38 -4.96 -5.94
N ARG A 123 14.72 -4.84 -5.91
CA ARG A 123 15.68 -5.91 -6.26
C ARG A 123 15.77 -6.99 -5.18
N ASN A 124 14.74 -7.81 -5.09
CA ASN A 124 14.68 -8.96 -4.17
C ASN A 124 14.40 -10.24 -4.96
N ARG A 125 15.41 -11.11 -5.07
CA ARG A 125 15.33 -12.34 -5.85
C ARG A 125 14.16 -13.23 -5.44
N ALA A 126 13.92 -13.41 -4.13
CA ALA A 126 12.87 -14.30 -3.66
C ALA A 126 11.48 -13.80 -4.09
N LYS A 127 11.22 -12.49 -4.02
CA LYS A 127 9.96 -11.87 -4.45
C LYS A 127 9.79 -11.92 -5.99
N ILE A 128 10.88 -11.73 -6.74
CA ILE A 128 10.87 -11.87 -8.21
C ILE A 128 10.52 -13.31 -8.62
N VAL A 129 11.22 -14.29 -8.05
CA VAL A 129 10.98 -15.72 -8.32
C VAL A 129 9.57 -16.13 -7.90
N ALA A 130 9.09 -15.66 -6.75
CA ALA A 130 7.72 -15.91 -6.32
C ALA A 130 6.69 -15.34 -7.30
N THR A 131 6.93 -14.15 -7.86
CA THR A 131 6.06 -13.54 -8.87
C THR A 131 5.99 -14.39 -10.14
N ILE A 132 7.12 -14.89 -10.63
CA ILE A 132 7.17 -15.79 -11.80
C ILE A 132 6.44 -17.11 -11.52
N ARG A 133 6.64 -17.69 -10.34
CA ARG A 133 5.93 -18.92 -9.93
C ARG A 133 4.42 -18.73 -9.80
N ASN A 134 3.99 -17.57 -9.29
CA ASN A 134 2.57 -17.24 -9.18
C ASN A 134 1.90 -17.10 -10.56
N ALA A 135 2.66 -16.79 -11.61
CA ALA A 135 2.20 -16.81 -12.99
C ALA A 135 2.15 -18.24 -13.58
N GLY A 136 2.63 -19.26 -12.87
CA GLY A 136 2.74 -20.65 -13.34
C GLY A 136 4.09 -21.02 -13.95
N GLY A 137 5.08 -20.11 -13.94
CA GLY A 137 6.43 -20.38 -14.42
C GLY A 137 7.27 -21.20 -13.44
N ASP A 138 8.25 -21.94 -13.96
CA ASP A 138 9.30 -22.55 -13.16
C ASP A 138 10.65 -21.94 -13.54
N PRO A 139 11.11 -20.91 -12.82
CA PRO A 139 12.34 -20.20 -13.15
C PRO A 139 13.60 -20.92 -12.66
N LEU A 140 13.49 -22.10 -12.02
CA LEU A 140 14.68 -22.85 -11.58
C LEU A 140 15.27 -23.69 -12.74
N PRO A 141 16.59 -23.93 -12.73
CA PRO A 141 17.20 -24.80 -13.72
C PRO A 141 16.75 -26.26 -13.54
N SER A 142 16.44 -26.91 -14.66
CA SER A 142 16.37 -28.37 -14.79
C SER A 142 17.71 -29.04 -14.54
#